data_AF-A0A8S9L199-F1
#
_entry.id   AF-A0A8S9L199-F1
#
_cell.length_a   1.000
_cell.length_b   1.000
_cell.length_c   1.000
_cell.angle_alpha   90.00
_cell.angle_beta   90.00
_cell.angle_gamma   90.00
#
_symmetry.space_group_name_H-M   'P 1'
#
loop_
_entity.id
_entity.type
_entity.pdbx_description
1 polymer ?
#
loop_
_entity_poly.entity_id
_entity_poly.type
_entity_poly.pdbx_seq_one_letter_code
_entity_poly.pdbx_strand_id
1 'polypeptide(L)'
;MDPVAGHKDILEGDPYLRQRLQLRDPYITTLNVCQAYTLKQIRDPSFHVKVRPHLSKDYMESSKPAAELVKLNPKSEYAPGLEDTVILTMKGIAAGMQNTG
;
A
#
# COMPACT_ATOMS: atom_id res chain seq x y z
N MET A 1 -5.69 -13.91 -26.70
CA MET A 1 -5.80 -15.34 -27.07
C MET A 1 -4.75 -16.09 -26.29
N ASP A 2 -5.13 -16.67 -25.16
CA ASP A 2 -4.38 -17.77 -24.56
C ASP A 2 -4.58 -18.99 -25.48
N PRO A 3 -3.54 -19.42 -26.22
CA PRO A 3 -3.69 -20.45 -27.24
C PRO A 3 -3.95 -21.84 -26.63
N VAL A 4 -3.74 -22.03 -25.33
CA VAL A 4 -3.98 -23.30 -24.64
C VAL A 4 -5.41 -23.35 -24.11
N ALA A 5 -5.89 -22.27 -23.49
CA ALA A 5 -7.25 -22.20 -22.93
C ALA A 5 -8.33 -21.81 -23.96
N GLY A 6 -7.96 -21.29 -25.13
CA GLY A 6 -8.90 -20.79 -26.13
C GLY A 6 -9.61 -19.48 -25.76
N HIS A 7 -9.21 -18.85 -24.65
CA HIS A 7 -9.78 -17.59 -24.17
C HIS A 7 -9.10 -16.38 -24.81
N LYS A 8 -9.88 -15.37 -25.19
CA LYS A 8 -9.40 -14.06 -25.63
C LYS A 8 -8.82 -13.27 -24.46
N ASP A 9 -9.51 -13.33 -23.32
CA ASP A 9 -9.21 -12.59 -22.10
C ASP A 9 -8.90 -13.52 -20.91
N ILE A 10 -8.18 -12.98 -19.92
CA ILE A 10 -7.97 -13.64 -18.63
C ILE A 10 -9.33 -13.80 -17.92
N LEU A 11 -9.59 -15.00 -17.39
CA LEU A 11 -10.84 -15.36 -16.70
C LEU A 11 -12.11 -15.22 -17.55
N GLU A 12 -12.02 -15.41 -18.88
CA GLU A 12 -13.22 -15.39 -19.75
C GLU A 12 -14.27 -16.44 -19.35
N GLY A 13 -13.85 -17.63 -18.91
CA GLY A 13 -14.74 -18.68 -18.41
C GLY A 13 -15.28 -18.47 -16.98
N ASP A 14 -14.82 -17.44 -16.25
CA ASP A 14 -15.28 -17.13 -14.90
C ASP A 14 -15.44 -15.60 -14.68
N PRO A 15 -16.52 -15.02 -15.20
CA PRO A 15 -16.76 -13.57 -15.10
C PRO A 15 -16.99 -13.10 -13.66
N TYR A 16 -17.48 -13.96 -12.76
CA TYR A 16 -17.71 -13.62 -11.36
C TYR A 16 -16.39 -13.44 -10.62
N LEU A 17 -15.43 -14.36 -10.81
CA LEU A 17 -14.09 -14.21 -10.25
C LEU A 17 -13.40 -12.97 -10.83
N ARG A 18 -13.51 -12.74 -12.15
CA ARG A 18 -12.96 -11.55 -12.82
C ARG A 18 -13.48 -10.26 -12.16
N GLN A 19 -14.81 -10.14 -11.97
CA GLN A 19 -15.42 -8.97 -11.34
C GLN A 19 -14.94 -8.76 -9.90
N ARG A 20 -14.85 -9.83 -9.10
CA ARG A 20 -14.42 -9.75 -7.69
C ARG A 20 -12.97 -9.29 -7.55
N LEU A 21 -12.09 -9.68 -8.46
CA LEU A 21 -10.70 -9.21 -8.48
C LEU A 21 -10.63 -7.74 -8.93
N GLN A 22 -11.36 -7.38 -9.99
CA GLN A 22 -11.42 -6.00 -10.48
C GLN A 22 -11.88 -4.98 -9.43
N LEU A 23 -12.81 -5.36 -8.54
CA LEU A 23 -13.26 -4.49 -7.45
C LEU A 23 -12.18 -4.22 -6.39
N ARG A 24 -11.14 -5.06 -6.30
CA ARG A 24 -10.03 -4.90 -5.35
C ARG A 24 -8.91 -4.04 -5.93
N ASP A 25 -8.77 -4.01 -7.26
CA ASP A 25 -7.67 -3.36 -7.97
C ASP A 25 -7.46 -1.89 -7.57
N PRO A 26 -8.48 -1.03 -7.41
CA PRO A 26 -8.25 0.37 -7.04
C PRO A 26 -7.53 0.52 -5.69
N TYR A 27 -7.88 -0.31 -4.72
CA TYR A 27 -7.29 -0.28 -3.38
C TYR A 27 -5.89 -0.89 -3.36
N ILE A 28 -5.72 -2.06 -3.99
CA ILE A 28 -4.40 -2.73 -4.08
C ILE A 28 -3.41 -1.86 -4.85
N THR A 29 -3.83 -1.27 -5.96
CA THR A 29 -2.99 -0.40 -6.79
C THR A 29 -2.52 0.83 -6.02
N THR A 30 -3.43 1.46 -5.26
CA THR A 30 -3.07 2.60 -4.40
C THR A 30 -2.03 2.19 -3.36
N LEU A 31 -2.23 1.06 -2.69
CA LEU A 31 -1.27 0.53 -1.71
C LEU A 31 0.08 0.17 -2.34
N ASN A 32 0.09 -0.37 -3.57
CA ASN A 32 1.33 -0.66 -4.30
C ASN A 32 2.14 0.60 -4.59
N VAL A 33 1.49 1.66 -5.06
CA VAL A 33 2.15 2.96 -5.30
C VAL A 33 2.67 3.56 -3.99
N CYS A 34 1.86 3.55 -2.94
CA CYS A 34 2.28 3.98 -1.61
C CYS A 34 3.50 3.19 -1.12
N GLN A 35 3.48 1.86 -1.22
CA GLN A 35 4.58 1.01 -0.79
C GLN A 35 5.86 1.28 -1.59
N ALA A 36 5.77 1.39 -2.92
CA ALA A 36 6.92 1.67 -3.77
C ALA A 36 7.56 3.03 -3.43
N TYR A 37 6.75 4.06 -3.21
CA TYR A 37 7.24 5.39 -2.86
C TYR A 37 7.86 5.44 -1.46
N THR A 38 7.25 4.77 -0.48
CA THR A 38 7.80 4.67 0.88
C THR A 38 9.09 3.86 0.90
N LEU A 39 9.18 2.76 0.14
CA LEU A 39 10.43 2.00 -0.01
C LEU A 39 11.53 2.83 -0.66
N LYS A 40 11.19 3.67 -1.64
CA LYS A 40 12.16 4.60 -2.24
C LYS A 40 12.69 5.61 -1.21
N GLN A 41 11.83 6.20 -0.39
CA GLN A 41 12.25 7.08 0.71
C GLN A 41 13.16 6.39 1.72
N ILE A 42 12.87 5.12 2.05
CA ILE A 42 13.68 4.35 3.01
C ILE A 42 15.06 4.01 2.43
N ARG A 43 15.14 3.67 1.15
CA ARG A 43 16.35 3.07 0.54
C ARG A 43 17.25 4.05 -0.20
N ASP A 44 16.70 5.17 -0.68
CA ASP A 44 17.44 6.18 -1.43
C ASP A 44 17.60 7.46 -0.61
N PRO A 45 18.77 7.68 0.03
CA PRO A 45 19.02 8.88 0.84
C PRO A 45 19.03 10.18 0.02
N SER A 46 19.16 10.09 -1.31
CA SER A 46 19.07 11.26 -2.19
C SER A 46 17.63 11.68 -2.49
N PHE A 47 16.65 10.83 -2.16
CA PHE A 47 15.25 11.05 -2.48
C PHE A 47 14.55 11.92 -1.42
N HIS A 48 14.62 13.23 -1.64
CA HIS A 48 14.01 14.22 -0.74
C HIS A 48 12.54 14.44 -1.07
N VAL A 49 11.65 14.11 -0.13
CA VAL A 49 10.21 14.32 -0.26
C VAL A 49 9.84 15.68 0.32
N LYS A 50 9.15 16.50 -0.47
CA LYS A 50 8.54 17.75 0.02
C LYS A 50 7.33 17.39 0.87
N VAL A 51 7.50 17.47 2.19
CA VAL A 51 6.40 17.27 3.15
C VAL A 51 5.37 18.38 2.94
N ARG A 52 4.14 18.00 2.59
CA ARG A 52 3.02 18.94 2.49
C ARG A 52 2.55 19.32 3.90
N PRO A 53 1.97 20.52 4.09
CA PRO A 53 1.27 20.84 5.33
C PRO A 53 0.25 19.75 5.65
N HIS A 54 0.15 19.38 6.93
CA HIS A 54 -0.78 18.35 7.38
C HIS A 54 -2.21 18.73 6.98
N LEU A 55 -2.88 17.84 6.26
CA LEU A 55 -4.25 18.03 5.75
C LEU A 55 -5.33 17.62 6.79
N SER A 56 -4.93 16.86 7.81
CA SER A 56 -5.82 16.40 8.88
C SER A 56 -6.18 17.54 9.82
N LYS A 57 -7.47 17.87 9.92
CA LYS A 57 -7.99 18.86 10.89
C LYS A 57 -7.94 18.36 12.33
N ASP A 58 -7.96 17.04 12.53
CA ASP A 58 -7.97 16.41 13.85
C ASP A 58 -6.60 16.49 14.56
N TYR A 59 -5.56 16.91 13.85
CA TYR A 59 -4.22 17.10 14.42
C TYR A 59 -4.10 18.41 15.23
N MET A 60 -4.99 19.39 15.02
CA MET A 60 -4.90 20.68 15.71
C MET A 60 -5.22 20.62 17.21
N GLU A 61 -5.88 19.55 17.68
CA GLU A 61 -6.21 19.36 19.09
C GLU A 61 -5.22 18.41 19.81
N SER A 62 -4.32 17.78 19.05
CA SER A 62 -3.36 16.78 19.54
C SER A 62 -1.95 17.39 19.56
N SER A 63 -1.46 17.78 20.74
CA SER A 63 -0.05 18.20 20.93
C SER A 63 0.95 17.04 20.83
N LYS A 64 0.64 15.98 20.06
CA LYS A 64 1.38 14.73 20.17
C LYS A 64 2.47 14.57 19.11
N PRO A 65 3.69 14.22 19.56
CA PRO A 65 4.87 14.10 18.70
C PRO A 65 4.76 12.91 17.75
N ALA A 66 5.77 12.77 16.90
CA ALA A 66 6.02 11.64 15.99
C ALA A 66 5.77 10.22 16.59
N ALA A 67 5.68 10.08 17.92
CA ALA A 67 5.30 8.86 18.62
C ALA A 67 3.94 8.26 18.21
N GLU A 68 2.96 9.06 17.75
CA GLU A 68 1.69 8.49 17.23
C GLU A 68 1.82 7.88 15.83
N LEU A 69 2.89 8.18 15.10
CA LEU A 69 3.20 7.60 13.79
C LEU A 69 3.97 6.28 13.91
N VAL A 70 4.39 5.91 15.12
CA VAL A 70 5.22 4.73 15.41
C VAL A 70 4.48 3.82 16.38
N LYS A 71 3.37 3.25 15.93
CA LYS A 71 2.49 2.37 16.72
C LYS A 71 2.81 0.89 16.50
N LEU A 72 3.31 0.50 15.32
CA LEU A 72 3.55 -0.90 14.98
C LEU A 72 4.97 -1.35 15.36
N ASN A 73 5.99 -0.51 15.18
CA ASN A 73 7.34 -0.77 15.69
C ASN A 73 7.96 0.45 16.42
N PRO A 74 7.79 0.57 17.75
CA PRO A 74 8.30 1.68 18.56
C PRO A 74 9.83 1.87 18.54
N LYS A 75 10.59 0.88 18.07
CA LYS A 75 12.07 0.89 18.02
C LYS A 75 12.60 1.09 16.60
N SER A 76 11.78 1.57 15.67
CA SER A 76 12.17 1.77 14.27
C SER A 76 13.42 2.67 14.16
N GLU A 77 14.36 2.25 13.31
CA GLU A 77 15.54 3.06 12.93
C GLU A 77 15.23 4.02 11.77
N TYR A 78 14.05 3.91 11.15
CA TYR A 78 13.62 4.75 10.05
C TYR A 78 12.90 6.01 10.55
N ALA A 79 12.78 7.02 9.68
CA ALA A 79 12.02 8.22 10.01
C ALA A 79 10.59 7.84 10.46
N PRO A 80 10.03 8.55 11.47
CA PRO A 80 8.76 8.16 12.08
C PRO A 80 7.64 7.96 11.06
N GLY A 81 6.94 6.82 11.15
CA GLY A 81 5.83 6.47 10.27
C GLY A 81 6.21 5.75 8.97
N LEU A 82 7.48 5.72 8.56
CA LEU A 82 7.87 5.03 7.32
C LEU A 82 7.70 3.51 7.44
N GLU A 83 8.22 2.90 8.51
CA GLU A 83 8.12 1.45 8.73
C GLU A 83 6.66 1.00 8.91
N ASP A 84 5.92 1.71 9.77
CA ASP A 84 4.49 1.46 10.00
C ASP A 84 3.68 1.54 8.69
N THR A 85 4.00 2.51 7.83
CA THR A 85 3.36 2.64 6.51
C THR A 85 3.65 1.42 5.63
N VAL A 86 4.90 0.94 5.58
CA VAL A 86 5.25 -0.27 4.82
C VAL A 86 4.53 -1.50 5.36
N ILE A 87 4.43 -1.65 6.69
CA ILE A 87 3.70 -2.77 7.30
C ILE A 87 2.22 -2.71 6.91
N LEU A 88 1.60 -1.52 6.94
CA LEU A 88 0.21 -1.35 6.57
C LEU A 88 -0.03 -1.70 5.09
N THR A 89 0.84 -1.25 4.18
CA THR A 89 0.72 -1.60 2.76
C THR A 89 0.91 -3.09 2.52
N MET A 90 1.89 -3.73 3.17
CA MET A 90 2.10 -5.18 3.06
C MET A 90 0.86 -5.96 3.48
N LYS A 91 0.26 -5.60 4.64
CA LYS A 91 -0.97 -6.24 5.13
C LYS A 91 -2.14 -6.03 4.19
N GLY A 92 -2.35 -4.80 3.71
CA GLY A 92 -3.46 -4.48 2.82
C GLY A 92 -3.35 -5.17 1.46
N ILE A 93 -2.15 -5.22 0.88
CA ILE A 93 -1.88 -5.93 -0.38
C ILE A 93 -2.11 -7.44 -0.17
N ALA A 94 -1.55 -8.03 0.88
CA ALA A 94 -1.74 -9.45 1.17
C ALA A 94 -3.23 -9.82 1.34
N ALA A 95 -3.99 -8.98 2.05
CA ALA A 95 -5.43 -9.17 2.22
C ALA A 95 -6.22 -9.08 0.88
N GLY A 96 -5.77 -8.23 -0.04
CA GLY A 96 -6.38 -8.07 -1.37
C GLY A 96 -6.01 -9.20 -2.34
N MET A 97 -4.75 -9.61 -2.35
CA MET A 97 -4.19 -10.63 -3.26
C MET A 97 -4.66 -12.05 -2.90
N GLN A 98 -4.78 -12.36 -1.60
CA GLN A 98 -5.23 -13.66 -1.11
C GLN A 98 -4.35 -14.82 -1.64
N ASN A 99 -4.92 -15.98 -1.93
CA ASN A 99 -4.20 -17.18 -2.37
C ASN A 99 -3.63 -17.01 -3.79
N THR A 100 -2.35 -17.30 -3.97
CA THR A 100 -1.63 -17.09 -5.23
C THR A 100 -0.72 -18.26 -5.65
N GLY A 101 -0.61 -19.31 -4.83
CA GLY A 101 0.22 -20.49 -5.08
C GLY A 101 -0.44 -21.78 -4.62
#